data_AF-A0A2V2ZWR8-F1
#
_entry.id   AF-A0A2V2ZWR8-F1
#
_cell.length_a   1.000
_cell.length_b   1.000
_cell.length_c   1.000
_cell.angle_alpha   90.00
_cell.angle_beta   90.00
_cell.angle_gamma   90.00
#
_symmetry.space_group_name_H-M   'P 1'
#
loop_
_entity.id
_entity.type
_entity.pdbx_description
1 polymer ?
#
loop_
_entity_poly.entity_id
_entity_poly.type
_entity_poly.pdbx_seq_one_letter_code
_entity_poly.pdbx_strand_id
1 'polypeptide(L)'
;MEKQLKKHDTRNGKSKPDYLSEQQEAFCYAYIAHGQNLQKALEEVGIKSRTTGYKYLNNPLVQAKIQQIQDIHIKPLVIQTTKKMELLTNIAKGEDYNYYPNFKTGEIIKAPVNASDKIKAIELMSKIDGDFNVRHTIDQNKTVFVIGGEELEEGRKRKIIEAEISYLTEGEEE
;
A
#
# COMPACT_ATOMS: atom_id res chain seq x y z
N MET A 1 3.99 24.55 -30.25
CA MET A 1 4.71 24.00 -31.42
C MET A 1 4.26 22.57 -31.63
N GLU A 2 3.23 22.36 -32.44
CA GLU A 2 2.79 21.04 -32.88
C GLU A 2 3.79 20.49 -33.89
N LYS A 3 4.50 19.41 -33.55
CA LYS A 3 5.31 18.67 -34.52
C LYS A 3 4.37 17.80 -35.35
N GLN A 4 4.21 18.17 -36.62
CA GLN A 4 3.51 17.36 -37.62
C GLN A 4 4.17 15.97 -37.73
N LEU A 5 3.38 14.91 -37.56
CA LEU A 5 3.81 13.53 -37.79
C LEU A 5 4.07 13.30 -39.29
N LYS A 6 5.29 12.87 -39.63
CA LYS A 6 5.64 12.40 -40.97
C LYS A 6 4.84 11.13 -41.29
N LYS A 7 4.05 11.16 -42.36
CA LYS A 7 3.42 9.96 -42.93
C LYS A 7 4.50 9.03 -43.47
N HIS A 8 4.61 7.83 -42.91
CA HIS A 8 5.53 6.80 -43.38
C HIS A 8 4.85 5.98 -44.50
N ASP A 9 5.46 5.97 -45.68
CA ASP A 9 5.10 5.09 -46.79
C ASP A 9 5.43 3.64 -46.40
N THR A 10 4.48 2.72 -46.59
CA THR A 10 4.67 1.29 -46.25
C THR A 10 4.25 0.40 -47.42
N ARG A 11 5.08 0.41 -48.47
CA ARG A 11 5.11 -0.69 -49.44
C ARG A 11 5.92 -1.85 -48.84
N ASN A 12 5.20 -2.83 -48.30
CA ASN A 12 5.67 -4.17 -47.89
C ASN A 12 6.82 -4.26 -46.87
N GLY A 13 6.41 -4.45 -45.60
CA GLY A 13 7.27 -4.85 -44.49
C GLY A 13 6.74 -4.20 -43.22
N LYS A 14 6.04 -4.96 -42.37
CA LYS A 14 5.38 -4.44 -41.15
C LYS A 14 6.42 -3.83 -40.19
N SER A 15 6.72 -2.54 -40.35
CA SER A 15 7.39 -1.74 -39.33
C SER A 15 6.47 -1.69 -38.12
N LYS A 16 6.97 -2.09 -36.95
CA LYS A 16 6.22 -1.91 -35.71
C LYS A 16 5.88 -0.41 -35.57
N PRO A 17 4.63 -0.04 -35.26
CA PRO A 17 4.28 1.36 -35.12
C PRO A 17 5.11 1.97 -33.98
N ASP A 18 5.76 3.10 -34.25
CA ASP A 18 6.52 3.90 -33.27
C ASP A 18 5.59 4.66 -32.29
N TYR A 19 4.28 4.38 -32.31
CA TYR A 19 3.25 5.08 -31.56
C TYR A 19 2.20 4.10 -31.03
N LEU A 20 1.55 4.47 -29.93
CA LEU A 20 0.42 3.72 -29.37
C LEU A 20 -0.85 3.93 -30.21
N SER A 21 -1.65 2.88 -30.36
CA SER A 21 -3.00 3.05 -30.90
C SER A 21 -3.91 3.73 -29.86
N GLU A 22 -4.99 4.36 -30.32
CA GLU A 22 -5.99 4.99 -29.43
C GLU A 22 -6.51 4.02 -28.37
N GLN A 23 -6.73 2.76 -28.74
CA GLN A 23 -7.19 1.73 -27.80
C GLN A 23 -6.11 1.33 -26.77
N GLN A 24 -4.83 1.33 -27.15
CA GLN A 24 -3.73 1.11 -26.21
C GLN A 24 -3.55 2.29 -25.26
N GLU A 25 -3.74 3.50 -25.75
CA GLU A 25 -3.68 4.71 -24.93
C GLU A 25 -4.85 4.77 -23.95
N ALA A 26 -6.08 4.49 -24.40
CA ALA A 26 -7.25 4.35 -23.53
C ALA A 26 -7.03 3.28 -22.45
N PHE A 27 -6.41 2.15 -22.81
CA PHE A 27 -6.05 1.10 -21.86
C PHE A 27 -5.09 1.60 -20.77
N CYS A 28 -4.09 2.42 -21.12
CA CYS A 28 -3.15 2.96 -20.13
C CYS A 28 -3.86 3.80 -19.06
N TYR A 29 -4.80 4.66 -19.47
CA TYR A 29 -5.56 5.49 -18.53
C TYR A 29 -6.50 4.65 -17.66
N ALA A 30 -7.27 3.73 -18.24
CA ALA A 30 -8.16 2.84 -17.50
C ALA A 30 -7.38 1.95 -16.50
N TYR A 31 -6.20 1.46 -16.90
CA TYR A 31 -5.35 0.65 -16.05
C TYR A 31 -4.88 1.39 -14.79
N ILE A 32 -4.48 2.66 -14.94
CA ILE A 32 -4.12 3.49 -13.78
C ILE A 32 -5.35 3.86 -12.94
N ALA A 33 -6.47 4.24 -13.57
CA ALA A 33 -7.70 4.63 -12.87
C ALA A 33 -8.24 3.52 -11.96
N HIS A 34 -8.09 2.25 -12.36
CA HIS A 34 -8.51 1.08 -11.56
C HIS A 34 -7.42 0.52 -10.65
N GLY A 35 -6.37 1.29 -10.35
CA GLY A 35 -5.30 0.86 -9.43
C GLY A 35 -4.53 -0.35 -9.96
N GLN A 36 -4.23 -0.36 -11.27
CA GLN A 36 -3.53 -1.44 -11.96
C GLN A 36 -4.29 -2.78 -12.02
N ASN A 37 -5.62 -2.73 -11.91
CA ASN A 37 -6.47 -3.90 -12.13
C ASN A 37 -6.67 -4.16 -13.63
N LEU A 38 -6.05 -5.23 -14.13
CA LEU A 38 -6.11 -5.60 -15.55
C LEU A 38 -7.54 -5.88 -16.03
N GLN A 39 -8.34 -6.61 -15.25
CA GLN A 39 -9.67 -7.05 -15.68
C GLN A 39 -10.61 -5.85 -15.87
N LYS A 40 -10.64 -4.95 -14.88
CA LYS A 40 -11.47 -3.73 -14.94
C LYS A 40 -11.05 -2.80 -16.07
N ALA A 41 -9.74 -2.65 -16.27
CA ALA A 41 -9.20 -1.83 -17.36
C ALA A 41 -9.62 -2.36 -18.73
N LEU A 42 -9.56 -3.69 -18.92
CA LEU A 42 -9.98 -4.36 -20.16
C LEU A 42 -11.48 -4.22 -20.42
N GLU A 43 -12.30 -4.36 -19.39
CA GLU A 43 -13.76 -4.17 -19.46
C GLU A 43 -14.11 -2.76 -19.92
N GLU A 44 -13.46 -1.74 -19.36
CA GLU A 44 -13.70 -0.33 -19.69
C GLU A 44 -13.35 0.00 -21.14
N VAL A 45 -12.25 -0.54 -21.67
CA VAL A 45 -11.83 -0.30 -23.06
C VAL A 45 -12.43 -1.28 -24.07
N GLY A 46 -13.35 -2.13 -23.62
CA GLY A 46 -14.08 -3.09 -24.47
C GLY A 46 -13.23 -4.26 -24.99
N ILE A 47 -12.11 -4.59 -24.34
CA ILE A 47 -11.25 -5.72 -24.72
C ILE A 47 -11.64 -6.95 -23.91
N LYS A 48 -12.21 -7.97 -24.58
CA LYS A 48 -12.65 -9.22 -23.91
C LYS A 48 -11.51 -10.20 -23.60
N SER A 49 -10.37 -10.08 -24.27
CA SER A 49 -9.27 -11.04 -24.17
C SER A 49 -8.22 -10.60 -23.14
N ARG A 50 -8.09 -11.39 -22.07
CA ARG A 50 -7.04 -11.21 -21.06
C ARG A 50 -5.64 -11.39 -21.63
N THR A 51 -5.47 -12.27 -22.62
CA THR A 51 -4.20 -12.47 -23.33
C THR A 51 -3.75 -11.21 -24.07
N THR A 52 -4.68 -10.47 -24.68
CA THR A 52 -4.39 -9.16 -25.29
C THR A 52 -3.93 -8.15 -24.23
N GLY A 53 -4.56 -8.16 -23.06
CA GLY A 53 -4.14 -7.33 -21.93
C GLY A 53 -2.68 -7.57 -21.51
N TYR A 54 -2.27 -8.82 -21.35
CA TYR A 54 -0.88 -9.15 -21.06
C TYR A 54 0.08 -8.74 -22.19
N LYS A 55 -0.34 -8.84 -23.46
CA LYS A 55 0.45 -8.32 -24.59
C LYS A 55 0.62 -6.80 -24.52
N TYR A 56 -0.39 -6.06 -24.08
CA TYR A 56 -0.28 -4.61 -23.89
C TYR A 56 0.67 -4.29 -22.74
N LEU A 57 0.57 -4.99 -21.61
CA LEU A 57 1.51 -4.79 -20.49
C LEU A 57 2.96 -5.17 -20.87
N ASN A 58 3.18 -6.12 -21.77
CA ASN A 58 4.51 -6.46 -22.25
C ASN A 58 5.03 -5.50 -23.34
N ASN A 59 4.22 -4.54 -23.80
CA ASN A 59 4.63 -3.56 -24.81
C ASN A 59 5.43 -2.41 -24.15
N PRO A 60 6.70 -2.17 -24.55
CA PRO A 60 7.51 -1.09 -23.99
C PRO A 60 6.88 0.30 -24.10
N LEU A 61 6.13 0.58 -25.18
CA LEU A 61 5.47 1.87 -25.37
C LEU A 61 4.31 2.07 -24.38
N VAL A 62 3.57 1.00 -24.08
CA VAL A 62 2.49 1.01 -23.09
C VAL A 62 3.09 1.21 -21.70
N GLN A 63 4.16 0.49 -21.37
CA GLN A 63 4.88 0.66 -20.11
C GLN A 63 5.42 2.08 -19.93
N ALA A 64 6.01 2.67 -20.97
CA ALA A 64 6.48 4.05 -20.94
C ALA A 64 5.34 5.05 -20.70
N LYS A 65 4.18 4.86 -21.33
CA LYS A 65 3.00 5.72 -21.12
C LYS A 65 2.40 5.55 -19.73
N ILE A 66 2.31 4.32 -19.22
CA ILE A 66 1.88 4.05 -17.84
C ILE A 66 2.80 4.78 -16.87
N GLN A 67 4.12 4.65 -17.02
CA GLN A 67 5.09 5.35 -16.18
C GLN A 67 4.93 6.88 -16.25
N GLN A 68 4.76 7.43 -17.45
CA GLN A 68 4.50 8.85 -17.64
C GLN A 68 3.23 9.31 -16.89
N ILE A 69 2.13 8.56 -16.98
CA ILE A 69 0.87 8.87 -16.26
C ILE A 69 1.10 8.81 -14.75
N GLN A 70 1.84 7.82 -14.25
CA GLN A 70 2.17 7.70 -12.82
C GLN A 70 3.02 8.85 -12.32
N ASP A 71 4.00 9.29 -13.12
CA ASP A 71 4.87 10.41 -12.77
C ASP A 71 4.11 11.74 -12.72
N ILE A 72 3.14 11.94 -13.62
CA ILE A 72 2.30 13.15 -13.67
C ILE A 72 1.24 13.14 -12.57
N HIS A 73 0.58 12.00 -12.32
CA HIS A 73 -0.64 11.96 -11.52
C HIS A 73 -0.49 11.30 -10.14
N ILE A 74 0.40 10.32 -9.96
CA ILE A 74 0.50 9.55 -8.70
C ILE A 74 1.58 10.12 -7.77
N LYS A 75 2.75 10.49 -8.30
CA LYS A 75 3.82 11.10 -7.50
C LYS A 75 3.42 12.40 -6.75
N PRO A 76 2.49 13.24 -7.24
CA PRO A 76 1.99 14.38 -6.49
C PRO A 76 0.90 14.03 -5.46
N LEU A 77 0.16 12.93 -5.65
CA LEU A 77 -0.93 12.50 -4.76
C LEU A 77 -0.43 11.70 -3.55
N VAL A 78 0.74 11.07 -3.66
CA VAL A 78 1.43 10.46 -2.52
C VAL A 78 2.29 11.54 -1.87
N ILE A 79 1.96 11.93 -0.64
CA ILE A 79 2.87 12.77 0.15
C ILE A 79 4.21 12.03 0.23
N GLN A 80 5.23 12.57 -0.43
CA GLN A 80 6.57 12.01 -0.43
C GLN A 80 7.08 11.92 1.01
N THR A 81 7.94 10.94 1.31
CA THR A 81 8.48 10.73 2.67
C THR A 81 9.09 12.01 3.24
N THR A 82 9.81 12.77 2.42
CA THR A 82 10.37 14.09 2.78
C THR A 82 9.29 15.07 3.21
N LYS A 83 8.18 15.15 2.48
CA LYS A 83 7.06 16.04 2.80
C LYS A 83 6.29 15.58 4.04
N LYS A 84 6.21 14.27 4.30
CA LYS A 84 5.65 13.74 5.55
C LYS A 84 6.50 14.17 6.76
N MET A 85 7.83 14.08 6.65
CA MET A 85 8.75 14.51 7.71
C MET A 85 8.69 16.02 7.92
N GLU A 86 8.61 16.81 6.85
CA GLU A 86 8.43 18.27 6.95
C GLU A 86 7.13 18.61 7.69
N LEU A 87 6.02 17.94 7.36
CA LEU A 87 4.74 18.16 8.03
C LEU A 87 4.80 17.80 9.52
N LEU A 88 5.37 16.64 9.86
CA LEU A 88 5.56 16.24 11.26
C LEU A 88 6.47 17.23 12.01
N THR A 89 7.51 17.75 11.35
CA THR A 89 8.40 18.76 11.92
C THR A 89 7.66 20.06 12.22
N ASN A 90 6.85 20.55 11.29
CA ASN A 90 6.10 21.80 11.45
C ASN A 90 5.05 21.67 12.58
N ILE A 91 4.38 20.52 12.67
CA ILE A 91 3.46 20.20 13.78
C ILE A 91 4.23 20.16 15.11
N ALA A 92 5.36 19.46 15.17
CA ALA A 92 6.17 19.35 16.39
C ALA A 92 6.68 20.71 16.88
N LYS A 93 7.10 21.60 15.96
CA LYS A 93 7.50 22.99 16.28
C LYS A 93 6.33 23.90 16.65
N GLY A 94 5.09 23.50 16.35
CA GLY A 94 3.90 24.34 16.52
C GLY A 94 3.81 25.49 15.51
N GLU A 95 4.43 25.32 14.35
CA GLU A 95 4.36 26.28 13.22
C GLU A 95 3.05 26.12 12.43
N ASP A 96 2.31 25.03 12.67
CA ASP A 96 1.01 24.75 12.06
C ASP A 96 -0.16 25.14 12.98
N TYR A 97 -1.38 25.16 12.41
CA TYR A 97 -2.58 25.62 13.09
C TYR A 97 -3.77 24.71 12.85
N ASN A 98 -4.58 24.56 13.90
CA ASN A 98 -5.90 23.93 13.81
C ASN A 98 -6.96 24.99 13.48
N TYR A 99 -7.92 24.59 12.65
CA TYR A 99 -9.03 25.44 12.24
C TYR A 99 -10.34 24.86 12.78
N TYR A 100 -11.04 25.65 13.59
CA TYR A 100 -12.28 25.21 14.25
C TYR A 100 -13.44 26.10 13.84
N PRO A 101 -14.60 25.55 13.46
CA PRO A 101 -15.78 26.36 13.22
C PRO A 101 -16.34 26.88 14.56
N ASN A 102 -16.56 28.19 14.65
CA ASN A 102 -17.33 28.79 15.72
C ASN A 102 -18.82 28.58 15.45
N PHE A 103 -19.45 27.64 16.15
CA PHE A 103 -20.87 27.31 15.95
C PHE A 103 -21.85 28.44 16.29
N LYS A 104 -21.39 29.51 16.96
CA LYS A 104 -22.23 30.68 17.28
C LYS A 104 -22.16 31.78 16.24
N THR A 105 -20.97 32.01 15.66
CA THR A 105 -20.75 33.11 14.68
C THR A 105 -20.61 32.62 13.24
N GLY A 106 -20.40 31.32 13.03
CA GLY A 106 -20.12 30.72 11.72
C GLY A 106 -18.68 30.95 11.23
N GLU A 107 -17.86 31.66 11.99
CA GLU A 107 -16.49 32.00 11.60
C GLU A 107 -15.51 30.85 11.87
N ILE A 108 -14.46 30.76 11.06
CA ILE A 108 -13.37 29.81 11.31
C ILE A 108 -12.35 30.43 12.25
N ILE A 109 -12.16 29.82 13.42
CA ILE A 109 -11.15 30.21 14.40
C ILE A 109 -9.85 29.48 14.09
N LYS A 110 -8.77 30.23 13.97
CA LYS A 110 -7.40 29.72 13.88
C LYS A 110 -6.81 29.59 15.27
N ALA A 111 -6.42 28.37 15.66
CA ALA A 111 -5.82 28.08 16.96
C ALA A 111 -4.47 27.34 16.76
N PRO A 112 -3.51 27.50 17.68
CA PRO A 112 -2.28 26.74 17.63
C PRO A 112 -2.55 25.24 17.77
N VAL A 113 -1.69 24.40 17.20
CA VAL A 113 -1.74 22.94 17.36
C VAL A 113 -1.68 22.56 18.84
N ASN A 114 -2.51 21.60 19.24
CA ASN A 114 -2.60 21.11 20.61
C ASN A 114 -1.31 20.39 21.04
N ALA A 115 -0.99 20.45 22.34
CA ALA A 115 0.21 19.78 22.87
C ALA A 115 0.21 18.27 22.60
N SER A 116 -0.96 17.61 22.63
CA SER A 116 -1.10 16.19 22.29
C SER A 116 -0.59 15.85 20.89
N ASP A 117 -0.90 16.72 19.92
CA ASP A 117 -0.59 16.49 18.52
C ASP A 117 0.91 16.74 18.26
N LYS A 118 1.50 17.70 18.97
CA LYS A 118 2.96 17.93 18.99
C LYS A 118 3.70 16.71 19.54
N ILE A 119 3.26 16.19 20.69
CA ILE A 119 3.82 14.99 21.31
C ILE A 119 3.69 13.81 20.34
N LYS A 120 2.55 13.67 19.67
CA LYS A 120 2.33 12.59 18.73
C LYS A 120 3.25 12.68 17.50
N ALA A 121 3.48 13.88 17.00
CA ALA A 121 4.42 14.10 15.90
C ALA A 121 5.84 13.70 16.29
N ILE A 122 6.29 14.11 17.49
CA ILE A 122 7.60 13.73 18.04
C ILE A 122 7.70 12.20 18.20
N GLU A 123 6.68 11.56 18.77
CA GLU A 123 6.65 10.09 18.93
C GLU A 123 6.80 9.37 17.58
N LEU A 124 6.09 9.83 16.54
CA LEU A 124 6.15 9.24 15.21
C LEU A 124 7.54 9.43 14.57
N MET A 125 8.18 10.59 14.75
CA MET A 125 9.53 10.83 14.26
C MET A 125 10.55 9.94 14.98
N SER A 126 10.51 9.86 16.31
CA SER A 126 11.40 8.99 17.09
C SER A 126 11.23 7.50 16.77
N LYS A 127 10.04 7.05 16.33
CA LYS A 127 9.86 5.68 15.82
C LYS A 127 10.55 5.46 14.48
N ILE A 128 10.61 6.48 13.63
CA ILE A 128 11.31 6.42 12.34
C ILE A 128 12.83 6.37 12.59
N ASP A 129 13.30 7.15 13.57
CA ASP A 129 14.73 7.22 13.92
C ASP A 129 15.21 6.01 14.74
N GLY A 130 14.29 5.19 15.26
CA GLY A 130 14.60 3.97 16.01
C GLY A 130 14.87 4.19 17.50
N ASP A 131 14.48 5.36 18.05
CA ASP A 131 14.68 5.69 19.46
C ASP A 131 13.85 4.80 20.40
N PHE A 132 12.71 4.29 19.91
CA PHE A 132 11.81 3.45 20.70
C PHE A 132 12.12 1.96 20.52
N ASN A 133 12.63 1.35 21.59
CA ASN A 133 12.79 -0.11 21.68
C ASN A 133 11.69 -0.71 22.55
N VAL A 134 10.80 -1.50 21.94
CA VAL A 134 9.82 -2.31 22.69
C VAL A 134 10.53 -3.55 23.20
N ARG A 135 10.69 -3.67 24.51
CA ARG A 135 11.21 -4.88 25.15
C ARG A 135 10.07 -5.88 25.31
N HIS A 136 10.17 -7.02 24.64
CA HIS A 136 9.27 -8.15 24.87
C HIS A 136 9.97 -9.16 25.78
N THR A 137 9.38 -9.47 26.93
CA THR A 137 9.74 -10.63 27.73
C THR A 137 8.82 -11.76 27.30
N ILE A 138 9.38 -12.80 26.70
CA ILE A 138 8.61 -13.99 26.30
C ILE A 138 8.90 -15.07 27.34
N ASP A 139 7.88 -15.50 28.06
CA ASP A 139 7.94 -16.73 28.87
C ASP A 139 7.79 -17.93 27.92
N GLN A 140 8.85 -18.74 27.82
CA GLN A 140 8.96 -19.84 26.87
C GLN A 140 8.56 -21.21 27.45
N ASN A 141 8.09 -21.29 28.69
CA ASN A 141 7.78 -22.56 29.36
C ASN A 141 6.44 -23.20 28.93
N LYS A 142 5.99 -22.99 27.68
CA LYS A 142 4.81 -23.66 27.13
C LYS A 142 5.22 -24.90 26.35
N THR A 143 5.26 -26.04 27.03
CA THR A 143 5.40 -27.35 26.38
C THR A 143 4.06 -27.75 25.78
N VAL A 144 3.97 -27.79 24.45
CA VAL A 144 2.79 -28.29 23.72
C VAL A 144 3.04 -29.74 23.31
N PHE A 145 2.30 -30.68 23.88
CA PHE A 145 2.32 -32.08 23.45
C PHE A 145 1.34 -32.28 22.28
N VAL A 146 1.88 -32.66 21.10
CA VAL A 146 1.08 -33.08 19.95
C VAL A 146 1.11 -34.60 19.89
N ILE A 147 0.05 -35.24 20.40
CA ILE A 147 -0.10 -36.70 20.30
C ILE A 147 -0.74 -37.00 18.94
N GLY A 148 -0.07 -37.81 18.12
CA GLY A 148 -0.55 -38.20 16.80
C GLY A 148 -1.57 -39.34 16.84
N GLY A 149 -2.69 -39.12 16.14
CA GLY A 149 -3.36 -40.14 15.31
C GLY A 149 -4.61 -40.80 15.89
N GLU A 150 -5.77 -40.47 15.31
CA GLU A 150 -6.60 -41.42 14.55
C GLU A 150 -7.20 -40.67 13.34
N GLU A 151 -7.24 -41.31 12.16
CA GLU A 151 -8.12 -40.85 11.09
C GLU A 151 -9.56 -41.15 11.52
N LEU A 152 -10.32 -40.10 11.83
CA LEU A 152 -11.77 -40.19 11.92
C LEU A 152 -12.35 -39.64 10.62
N GLU A 153 -13.14 -40.46 9.94
CA GLU A 153 -13.87 -40.07 8.75
C GLU A 153 -14.74 -38.84 9.01
N GLU A 154 -14.67 -37.91 8.06
CA GLU A 154 -15.46 -36.68 7.89
C GLU A 154 -15.61 -35.74 9.11
N GLY A 155 -14.76 -34.70 9.11
CA GLY A 155 -15.05 -33.41 9.75
C GLY A 155 -14.14 -33.08 10.94
N ARG A 156 -13.08 -32.31 10.67
CA ARG A 156 -12.11 -31.86 11.68
C ARG A 156 -12.76 -30.97 12.73
N LYS A 157 -13.02 -31.51 13.93
CA LYS A 157 -13.08 -30.74 15.18
C LYS A 157 -11.92 -31.18 16.07
N ARG A 158 -10.92 -30.30 16.25
CA ARG A 158 -9.85 -30.53 17.21
C ARG A 158 -10.41 -30.30 18.61
N LYS A 159 -10.43 -31.33 19.45
CA LYS A 159 -10.64 -31.16 20.89
C LYS A 159 -9.28 -30.86 21.52
N ILE A 160 -9.05 -29.60 21.87
CA ILE A 160 -7.90 -29.21 22.68
C ILE A 160 -8.20 -29.74 24.08
N ILE A 161 -7.38 -30.67 24.56
CA ILE A 161 -7.43 -31.11 25.96
C ILE A 161 -6.30 -30.36 26.65
N GLU A 162 -6.66 -29.33 27.42
CA GLU A 162 -5.75 -28.66 28.34
C GLU A 162 -5.57 -29.58 29.55
N ALA A 163 -4.37 -30.12 29.72
CA ALA A 163 -4.01 -30.84 30.94
C ALA A 163 -3.02 -29.95 31.72
N GLU A 164 -3.45 -29.47 32.88
CA GLU A 164 -2.53 -28.90 33.87
C GLU A 164 -1.77 -30.06 34.52
N ILE A 165 -0.48 -30.18 34.21
CA ILE A 165 0.40 -31.13 34.88
C ILE A 165 1.11 -30.37 35.99
N SER A 166 0.66 -30.55 37.22
CA SER A 166 1.40 -30.16 38.42
C SER A 166 2.45 -31.23 38.72
N TYR A 167 3.73 -30.87 38.66
CA TYR A 167 4.79 -31.72 39.16
C TYR A 167 4.84 -31.59 40.68
N LEU A 168 4.55 -32.68 41.39
CA LEU A 168 4.98 -32.85 42.78
C LEU A 168 6.51 -32.92 42.78
N THR A 169 7.17 -31.86 43.24
CA THR A 169 8.58 -31.94 43.61
C THR A 169 8.67 -32.71 44.93
N GLU A 170 8.80 -34.03 44.84
CA GLU A 170 9.36 -34.85 45.92
C GLU A 170 10.88 -34.86 45.79
N GLY A 171 11.58 -34.59 46.89
CA GLY A 171 13.01 -34.85 47.02
C GLY A 171 13.78 -33.77 47.78
N GLU A 172 13.79 -33.88 49.12
CA GLU A 172 14.84 -33.35 49.98
C GLU A 172 16.21 -34.01 49.68
N GLU A 173 17.27 -33.43 50.30
CA GLU A 173 18.68 -33.83 50.42
C GLU A 173 19.65 -33.18 49.40
N GLU A 174 20.73 -32.46 49.79
CA GLU A 174 21.46 -32.29 51.07
C GLU A 174 21.77 -30.81 51.37
#